data_AF-A0A8E2ESC5-F1
#
_entry.id   AF-A0A8E2ESC5-F1
#
_cell.length_a   1.000
_cell.length_b   1.000
_cell.length_c   1.000
_cell.angle_alpha   90.00
_cell.angle_beta   90.00
_cell.angle_gamma   90.00
#
_symmetry.space_group_name_H-M   'P 1'
#
loop_
_entity.id
_entity.type
_entity.pdbx_description
1 polymer ?
#
loop_
_entity_poly.entity_id
_entity_poly.type
_entity_poly.pdbx_seq_one_letter_code
_entity_poly.pdbx_strand_id
1 'polypeptide(L)' 'KGADINAQGGYYGTALQAASQGGYNEIVQLLLSKGADINAQGGHYNTALQAASKHGHNEIVQLLLSKGANSSVLNC' A
#
# COMPACT_ATOMS: atom_id res chain seq x y z
N LYS A 1 -4.57 -6.85 21.81
CA LYS A 1 -3.51 -6.71 20.78
C LYS A 1 -3.47 -8.02 19.99
N GLY A 2 -3.62 -7.98 18.67
CA GLY A 2 -3.74 -9.19 17.84
C GLY A 2 -4.37 -8.94 16.46
N ALA A 3 -4.33 -7.70 15.96
CA ALA A 3 -4.79 -7.42 14.61
C ALA A 3 -3.70 -7.89 13.63
N ASP A 4 -4.09 -8.71 12.66
CA ASP A 4 -3.21 -9.08 11.56
C ASP A 4 -2.99 -7.86 10.65
N ILE A 5 -1.74 -7.40 10.57
CA ILE A 5 -1.34 -6.22 9.79
C ILE A 5 -1.57 -6.42 8.29
N ASN A 6 -1.60 -7.67 7.84
CA ASN A 6 -1.78 -8.08 6.47
C ASN A 6 -3.18 -8.64 6.21
N ALA A 7 -4.11 -8.48 7.15
CA ALA A 7 -5.49 -8.91 6.99
C ALA A 7 -6.05 -8.38 5.66
N GLN A 8 -6.54 -9.31 4.84
CA GLN A 8 -7.18 -9.00 3.58
C GLN A 8 -8.70 -8.96 3.74
N GLY A 9 -9.33 -7.91 3.24
CA GLY A 9 -10.78 -7.79 3.25
C GLY A 9 -11.30 -6.43 2.79
N GLY A 10 -12.59 -6.40 2.44
CA GLY A 10 -13.27 -5.20 1.98
C GLY A 10 -12.79 -4.70 0.62
N TYR A 11 -13.22 -3.49 0.25
CA TYR A 11 -12.97 -2.90 -1.06
C TYR A 11 -11.48 -2.68 -1.36
N TYR A 12 -10.70 -2.31 -0.34
CA TYR A 12 -9.30 -1.94 -0.49
C TYR A 12 -8.33 -3.10 -0.33
N GLY A 13 -8.74 -4.31 0.06
CA GLY A 13 -7.81 -5.41 0.29
C GLY A 13 -7.07 -5.28 1.62
N THR A 14 -6.02 -4.46 1.72
CA THR A 14 -5.24 -4.29 2.96
C THR A 14 -5.31 -2.88 3.53
N ALA A 15 -4.93 -2.73 4.80
CA ALA A 15 -4.76 -1.42 5.42
C ALA A 15 -3.72 -0.55 4.67
N LEU A 16 -2.66 -1.18 4.13
CA LEU A 16 -1.63 -0.48 3.36
C LEU A 16 -2.18 0.06 2.05
N GLN A 17 -3.00 -0.73 1.33
CA GLN A 17 -3.66 -0.28 0.11
C GLN A 17 -4.64 0.88 0.38
N ALA A 18 -5.44 0.80 1.44
CA ALA A 18 -6.36 1.88 1.84
C ALA A 18 -5.59 3.17 2.20
N ALA A 19 -4.50 3.06 2.96
CA ALA A 19 -3.68 4.20 3.33
C ALA A 19 -2.99 4.85 2.11
N SER A 20 -2.49 4.02 1.20
CA SER A 20 -1.89 4.48 -0.06
C SER A 20 -2.89 5.14 -0.98
N GLN A 21 -4.12 4.64 -1.03
CA GLN A 21 -5.22 5.26 -1.77
C GLN A 21 -5.59 6.64 -1.21
N GLY A 22 -5.65 6.76 0.12
CA GLY A 22 -6.05 7.98 0.82
C GLY A 22 -4.98 9.07 0.91
N GLY A 23 -3.73 8.80 0.51
CA GLY A 23 -2.65 9.78 0.63
C GLY A 23 -2.11 9.91 2.07
N TYR A 24 -2.31 8.90 2.92
CA TYR A 24 -1.95 8.97 4.34
C TYR A 24 -0.50 8.56 4.61
N ASN A 25 0.45 9.45 4.29
CA ASN A 25 1.90 9.23 4.43
C ASN A 25 2.32 8.61 5.78
N GLU A 26 1.86 9.18 6.90
CA GLU A 26 2.22 8.74 8.25
C GLU A 26 1.68 7.33 8.55
N ILE A 27 0.48 7.02 8.07
CA ILE A 27 -0.13 5.70 8.23
C ILE A 27 0.62 4.68 7.38
N VAL A 28 0.99 5.01 6.14
CA VAL A 28 1.81 4.12 5.30
C VAL A 28 3.14 3.81 5.98
N GLN A 29 3.84 4.81 6.50
CA GLN A 29 5.09 4.60 7.24
C GLN A 29 4.89 3.72 8.48
N LEU A 30 3.83 3.98 9.25
CA LEU A 30 3.50 3.18 10.43
C LEU A 30 3.25 1.72 10.05
N LEU A 31 2.42 1.45 9.05
CA LEU A 31 2.10 0.10 8.60
C LEU A 31 3.35 -0.66 8.13
N LEU A 32 4.21 -0.01 7.34
CA LEU A 32 5.49 -0.59 6.91
C LEU A 32 6.42 -0.88 8.10
N SER A 33 6.48 0.02 9.10
CA SER A 33 7.25 -0.21 10.32
C SER A 33 6.74 -1.38 11.17
N LYS A 34 5.47 -1.76 10.99
CA LYS A 34 4.82 -2.90 11.65
C LYS A 34 4.91 -4.20 10.83
N GLY A 35 5.61 -4.19 9.70
CA GLY A 35 5.80 -5.37 8.85
C GLY A 35 4.62 -5.64 7.92
N ALA A 36 3.88 -4.61 7.51
CA ALA A 36 2.94 -4.75 6.41
C ALA A 36 3.67 -5.24 5.15
N ASP A 37 3.11 -6.24 4.48
CA ASP A 37 3.61 -6.74 3.22
C ASP A 37 3.41 -5.67 2.13
N ILE A 38 4.53 -5.09 1.72
CA ILE A 38 4.59 -4.01 0.75
C ILE A 38 4.06 -4.41 -0.63
N ASN A 39 4.13 -5.70 -0.95
CA ASN A 39 3.72 -6.27 -2.23
C ASN A 39 2.42 -7.07 -2.11
N ALA A 40 1.69 -6.94 -0.99
CA ALA A 40 0.42 -7.62 -0.77
C ALA A 40 -0.54 -7.37 -1.94
N GLN A 41 -0.93 -8.47 -2.59
CA GLN A 41 -1.84 -8.47 -3.73
C GLN A 41 -3.29 -8.64 -3.30
N GLY A 42 -4.22 -8.03 -4.03
CA GLY A 42 -5.67 -8.14 -3.79
C GLY A 42 -6.33 -6.78 -3.70
N GLY A 43 -7.62 -6.75 -3.31
CA GLY A 43 -8.39 -5.51 -3.29
C GLY A 43 -8.58 -4.88 -4.67
N HIS A 44 -9.21 -3.71 -4.71
CA HIS A 44 -9.51 -3.00 -5.96
C HIS A 44 -8.27 -2.54 -6.76
N TYR A 45 -7.19 -2.22 -6.05
CA TYR A 45 -5.98 -1.63 -6.65
C TYR A 45 -4.87 -2.65 -6.91
N ASN A 46 -5.07 -3.91 -6.53
CA ASN A 46 -4.08 -4.97 -6.55
C ASN A 46 -2.91 -4.73 -5.57
N THR A 47 -2.16 -3.62 -5.64
CA THR A 47 -1.09 -3.28 -4.67
C THR A 47 -1.20 -1.86 -4.13
N ALA A 48 -0.52 -1.61 -3.01
CA ALA A 48 -0.43 -0.28 -2.40
C ALA A 48 0.22 0.74 -3.35
N LEU A 49 1.22 0.30 -4.12
CA LEU A 49 1.88 1.13 -5.13
C LEU A 49 0.90 1.57 -6.23
N GLN A 50 0.11 0.65 -6.78
CA GLN A 50 -0.92 0.96 -7.78
C GLN A 50 -2.00 1.90 -7.22
N ALA A 51 -2.40 1.72 -5.95
CA ALA A 51 -3.35 2.60 -5.28
C ALA A 51 -2.85 4.05 -5.17
N ALA A 52 -1.60 4.23 -4.75
CA ALA A 52 -0.96 5.55 -4.66
C ALA A 52 -0.78 6.19 -6.03
N SER A 53 -0.30 5.43 -7.02
CA SER A 53 -0.06 5.91 -8.38
C SER A 53 -1.34 6.35 -9.08
N LYS A 54 -2.43 5.57 -8.95
CA LYS A 54 -3.73 5.89 -9.56
C LYS A 54 -4.31 7.22 -9.07
N HIS A 55 -3.96 7.63 -7.85
CA HIS A 55 -4.45 8.87 -7.24
C HIS A 55 -3.40 9.99 -7.18
N GLY A 56 -2.22 9.79 -7.77
CA GLY A 56 -1.19 10.83 -7.86
C GLY A 56 -0.43 11.11 -6.56
N HIS A 57 -0.45 10.18 -5.59
CA HIS A 57 0.23 10.32 -4.30
C HIS A 57 1.73 10.05 -4.43
N ASN A 58 2.44 10.96 -5.09
CA ASN A 58 3.84 10.80 -5.48
C ASN A 58 4.78 10.51 -4.31
N GLU A 59 4.55 11.12 -3.14
CA GLU A 59 5.36 10.88 -1.94
C GLU A 59 5.24 9.43 -1.46
N ILE A 60 4.02 8.87 -1.50
CA ILE A 60 3.76 7.47 -1.14
C ILE A 60 4.38 6.54 -2.19
N VAL A 61 4.28 6.88 -3.47
CA VAL A 61 4.92 6.12 -4.55
C VAL A 61 6.43 6.04 -4.31
N GLN A 62 7.09 7.16 -4.06
CA GLN A 62 8.53 7.20 -3.79
C GLN A 62 8.89 6.43 -2.51
N LEU A 63 8.10 6.58 -1.44
CA LEU A 63 8.29 5.84 -0.21
C LEU A 63 8.20 4.32 -0.44
N LEU A 64 7.17 3.84 -1.12
CA LEU A 64 6.97 2.41 -1.40
C LEU A 64 8.11 1.86 -2.27
N LEU A 65 8.52 2.59 -3.33
CA LEU A 65 9.66 2.19 -4.17
C LEU A 65 10.97 2.14 -3.36
N SER A 66 11.22 3.12 -2.48
CA SER A 66 12.40 3.13 -1.61
C SER A 66 12.43 1.97 -0.62
N LYS A 67 11.28 1.38 -0.31
CA LYS A 67 11.10 0.24 0.59
C LYS A 67 11.04 -1.10 -0.15
N GLY A 68 11.24 -1.12 -1.47
CA GLY A 68 11.30 -2.33 -2.28
C GLY A 68 9.97 -2.79 -2.84
N ALA A 69 8.99 -1.89 -3.00
CA ALA A 69 7.77 -2.22 -3.74
C ALA A 69 8.10 -2.55 -5.20
N ASN A 70 7.51 -3.63 -5.72
CA ASN A 70 7.74 -4.06 -7.08
C ASN A 70 7.12 -3.04 -8.06
N SER A 71 7.95 -2.40 -8.88
CA SER A 71 7.50 -1.47 -9.92
C SER A 71 6.96 -2.17 -11.18
N SER A 72 7.20 -3.47 -11.34
CA SER A 72 6.75 -4.24 -12.52
C SER A 72 5.23 -4.42 -12.62
N VAL A 73 4.49 -4.07 -11.57
CA VAL A 73 3.01 -4.04 -11.59
C VAL A 73 2.45 -2.67 -12.00
N LEU A 74 3.30 -1.72 -12.38
CA LEU A 74 2.91 -0.38 -12.84
C LEU A 74 2.62 -0.34 -14.36
N ASN A 75 1.99 -1.38 -14.90
CA ASN A 75 1.55 -1.37 -16.30
C ASN A 75 0.25 -0.58 -16.37
N CYS A 76 0.37 0.71 -16.69
CA CYS A 76 -0.73 1.63 -16.95
C CYS A 76 -1.64 1.15 -18.09
#